data_AF-A0A849RIH6-F1
#
_entry.id   AF-A0A849RIH6-F1
#
_cell.length_a   1.000
_cell.length_b   1.000
_cell.length_c   1.000
_cell.angle_alpha   90.00
_cell.angle_beta   90.00
_cell.angle_gamma   90.00
#
_symmetry.space_group_name_H-M   'P 1'
#
loop_
_entity.id
_entity.type
_entity.pdbx_description
1 polymer ?
#
loop_
_entity_poly.entity_id
_entity_poly.type
_entity_poly.pdbx_seq_one_letter_code
_entity_poly.pdbx_strand_id
1 'polypeptide(L)' 'MEKTLRTDGPMKLVLCGCGRLHVSCGPVTLHFTREEFLVFADTVGRLAAIVTQHPAGLAPAAKQGAHTEVCH' A
#
# COMPACT_ATOMS: atom_id res chain seq x y z
N MET A 1 26.40 -17.83 -9.97
CA MET A 1 25.82 -17.81 -8.61
C MET A 1 24.90 -16.60 -8.52
N GLU A 2 23.67 -16.75 -8.99
CA GLU A 2 22.63 -15.73 -8.83
C GLU A 2 22.02 -15.91 -7.44
N LYS A 3 22.47 -15.09 -6.47
CA LYS A 3 21.79 -14.98 -5.18
C LYS A 3 20.49 -14.22 -5.44
N THR A 4 19.43 -14.95 -5.75
CA THR A 4 18.06 -14.43 -5.69
C THR A 4 17.79 -14.05 -4.24
N LEU A 5 17.98 -12.77 -3.94
CA LEU A 5 17.65 -12.16 -2.65
C LEU A 5 16.14 -12.25 -2.47
N ARG A 6 15.67 -13.39 -1.94
CA ARG A 6 14.31 -13.54 -1.39
C ARG A 6 14.21 -12.59 -0.20
N THR A 7 13.90 -11.34 -0.49
CA THR A 7 13.65 -10.30 0.49
C THR A 7 12.15 -10.04 0.57
N ASP A 8 11.33 -11.07 0.45
CA ASP A 8 9.89 -11.01 0.78
C ASP A 8 9.71 -11.06 2.30
N GLY A 9 10.40 -10.17 3.01
CA GLY A 9 10.06 -9.88 4.39
C GLY A 9 8.69 -9.19 4.42
N PRO A 10 7.82 -9.49 5.39
CA PRO A 10 6.54 -8.80 5.52
C PRO A 10 6.79 -7.29 5.60
N MET A 11 5.92 -6.49 4.97
CA MET A 11 6.00 -5.04 5.06
C MET A 11 6.01 -4.62 6.53
N LYS A 12 6.96 -3.78 6.93
CA LYS A 12 7.09 -3.30 8.32
C LYS A 12 6.82 -1.82 8.38
N LEU A 13 5.93 -1.42 9.28
CA LEU A 13 5.78 -0.03 9.73
C LEU A 13 6.45 0.11 11.09
N VAL A 14 7.38 1.06 11.22
CA VAL A 14 8.13 1.29 12.45
C VAL A 14 8.10 2.77 12.80
N LEU A 15 7.64 3.11 14.01
CA LEU A 15 7.78 4.44 14.58
C LEU A 15 9.06 4.51 15.42
N CYS A 16 9.99 5.38 15.03
CA CYS A 16 11.21 5.61 15.78
C CYS A 16 10.95 6.51 17.00
N GLY A 17 11.74 6.34 18.06
CA GLY A 17 11.66 7.16 19.28
C GLY A 17 11.93 8.67 19.05
N CYS A 18 12.47 9.05 17.89
CA CYS A 18 12.62 10.43 17.45
C CYS A 18 11.38 11.01 16.74
N GLY A 19 10.28 10.25 16.66
CA GLY A 19 9.01 10.67 16.04
C GLY A 19 8.94 10.49 14.51
N ARG A 20 9.98 9.94 13.89
CA ARG A 20 10.01 9.60 12.45
C ARG A 20 9.42 8.22 12.21
N LEU A 21 8.73 8.03 11.09
CA LEU A 21 8.22 6.71 10.69
C LEU A 21 9.01 6.15 9.51
N HIS A 22 9.25 4.85 9.53
CA HIS A 22 9.82 4.11 8.42
C HIS A 22 8.84 3.03 7.92
N VAL A 23 8.75 2.92 6.60
CA VAL A 23 8.02 1.84 5.93
C VAL A 23 9.03 1.02 5.15
N SER A 24 9.20 -0.26 5.50
CA SER A 24 10.12 -1.17 4.80
C SER A 24 9.34 -2.21 4.01
N CYS A 25 9.69 -2.37 2.73
CA CYS A 25 9.20 -3.42 1.83
C CYS A 25 10.40 -4.05 1.12
N GLY A 26 10.78 -5.25 1.58
CA GLY A 26 11.99 -5.93 1.14
C GLY A 26 13.26 -5.07 1.26
N PRO A 27 14.00 -4.80 0.17
CA PRO A 27 15.21 -4.01 0.21
C PRO A 27 14.97 -2.49 0.28
N VAL A 28 13.73 -2.04 0.13
CA VAL A 28 13.38 -0.61 0.11
C VAL A 28 12.86 -0.18 1.48
N THR A 29 13.41 0.91 2.01
CA THR A 29 12.89 1.59 3.20
C THR A 29 12.61 3.05 2.87
N LEU A 30 11.36 3.47 3.07
CA LEU A 30 10.93 4.86 2.97
C LEU A 30 11.04 5.50 4.35
N HIS A 31 11.72 6.64 4.40
CA HIS A 31 11.89 7.43 5.61
C HIS A 31 11.01 8.68 5.53
N PHE A 32 10.24 8.94 6.59
CA PHE A 32 9.37 10.10 6.67
C PHE A 32 9.79 11.01 7.83
N THR A 33 9.71 12.32 7.61
CA THR A 33 9.49 13.28 8.71
C THR A 33 8.12 13.03 9.34
N ARG A 34 7.85 13.73 10.45
CA ARG A 34 6.56 13.60 11.13
C ARG A 34 5.42 14.10 10.23
N GLU A 35 5.61 15.24 9.59
CA GLU A 35 4.61 15.90 8.74
C GLU A 35 4.31 15.06 7.50
N GLU A 36 5.35 14.57 6.82
CA GLU A 36 5.18 13.67 5.67
C GLU A 36 4.46 12.37 6.07
N PHE A 37 4.77 11.83 7.24
CA PHE A 37 4.11 10.63 7.73
C PHE A 37 2.61 10.84 7.97
N LEU A 38 2.22 11.97 8.56
CA LEU A 38 0.80 12.27 8.81
C LEU A 38 0.01 12.34 7.50
N VAL A 39 0.56 13.00 6.48
CA VAL A 39 -0.07 13.09 5.15
C VAL A 39 -0.16 11.70 4.48
N PHE A 40 0.91 10.91 4.59
CA PHE A 40 0.92 9.54 4.07
C PHE A 40 -0.14 8.67 4.76
N ALA A 41 -0.23 8.70 6.09
CA ALA A 41 -1.17 7.91 6.86
C ALA A 41 -2.64 8.27 6.56
N ASP A 42 -2.95 9.56 6.43
CA ASP A 42 -4.29 10.03 6.04
C ASP A 42 -4.68 9.48 4.65
N THR A 43 -3.77 9.59 3.68
CA THR A 43 -3.98 9.11 2.31
C THR A 43 -4.23 7.60 2.28
N VAL A 44 -3.40 6.82 2.98
CA VAL A 44 -3.58 5.36 3.10
C VAL A 44 -4.90 5.02 3.80
N GLY A 45 -5.27 5.75 4.85
CA GLY A 45 -6.55 5.55 5.54
C GLY A 45 -7.76 5.76 4.61
N ARG A 46 -7.73 6.81 3.78
CA ARG A 46 -8.76 7.05 2.76
C ARG A 46 -8.84 5.93 1.73
N LEU A 47 -7.69 5.43 1.26
CA LEU A 47 -7.63 4.29 0.34
C LEU A 47 -8.18 3.01 0.98
N ALA A 48 -7.81 2.74 2.23
CA ALA A 48 -8.32 1.57 2.96
C ALA A 48 -9.83 1.63 3.14
N ALA A 49 -10.40 2.81 3.40
CA ALA A 49 -11.85 3.00 3.47
C ALA A 49 -12.54 2.65 2.13
N ILE A 50 -11.98 3.08 1.00
CA ILE A 50 -12.49 2.75 -0.34
C ILE A 50 -12.44 1.24 -0.57
N VAL A 51 -11.31 0.59 -0.27
CA VAL A 51 -11.14 -0.87 -0.42
C VAL A 51 -12.12 -1.64 0.47
N THR A 52 -12.36 -1.16 1.69
CA THR A 52 -13.32 -1.79 2.62
C THR A 52 -14.77 -1.64 2.15
N GLN A 53 -15.10 -0.52 1.50
CA GLN A 53 -16.43 -0.26 0.95
C GLN A 53 -16.69 -1.00 -0.37
N HIS A 54 -15.64 -1.41 -1.09
CA HIS A 54 -15.74 -2.18 -2.31
C HIS A 54 -15.39 -3.65 -2.02
N PRO A 55 -16.36 -4.50 -1.64
CA PRO A 55 -16.08 -5.91 -1.43
C PRO A 55 -15.56 -6.50 -2.74
N ALA A 56 -14.29 -6.87 -2.75
CA ALA A 56 -13.66 -7.66 -3.80
C ALA A 56 -14.40 -9.01 -3.86
N GLY A 57 -15.49 -9.06 -4.64
CA GLY A 57 -16.37 -10.23 -4.66
C GLY A 57 -17.80 -10.01 -5.14
N LEU A 58 -18.27 -8.78 -5.34
CA LEU A 58 -19.50 -8.57 -6.14
C LEU A 58 -19.08 -8.39 -7.59
N ALA A 59 -19.04 -9.50 -8.31
CA ALA A 59 -19.08 -9.49 -9.77
C ALA A 59 -20.14 -8.45 -10.18
N PRO A 60 -19.82 -7.48 -11.07
CA PRO A 60 -20.84 -6.61 -11.60
C PRO A 60 -21.86 -7.52 -12.28
N ALA A 61 -23.06 -7.61 -11.70
CA ALA A 61 -24.19 -8.25 -12.36
C ALA A 61 -24.27 -7.63 -13.74
N ALA A 62 -24.09 -8.48 -14.75
CA ALA A 62 -23.95 -8.11 -16.14
C ALA A 62 -24.94 -7.00 -16.52
N LYS A 63 -24.43 -5.78 -16.65
CA LYS A 63 -24.99 -4.79 -17.57
C LYS A 63 -23.85 -4.32 -18.45
N GLN A 64 -23.88 -4.90 -19.64
CA GLN A 64 -23.07 -4.65 -20.81
C GLN A 64 -22.67 -3.18 -20.95
N GLY A 65 -21.37 -2.95 -21.02
CA GLY A 65 -20.77 -1.69 -21.43
C GLY A 65 -19.26 -1.92 -21.46
N ALA A 66 -18.73 -2.20 -22.65
CA ALA A 66 -17.32 -2.49 -22.85
C ALA A 66 -16.46 -1.31 -22.36
N HIS A 67 -15.77 -1.51 -21.24
CA HIS A 67 -14.62 -0.69 -20.91
C HIS A 67 -13.54 -1.61 -20.35
N THR A 68 -12.53 -1.86 -21.19
CA THR A 68 -11.30 -2.55 -20.84
C THR A 68 -10.51 -1.67 -19.88
N GLU A 69 -10.67 -1.86 -18.59
CA GLU A 69 -9.78 -1.25 -17.60
C GLU A 69 -8.61 -2.19 -17.34
N VAL A 70 -7.51 -1.94 -18.06
CA VAL A 70 -6.19 -2.47 -17.73
C VAL A 70 -5.60 -1.55 -16.67
N CYS A 71 -5.33 -2.08 -15.47
CA CYS A 71 -4.50 -1.39 -14.48
C CYS A 71 -3.03 -1.57 -14.88
N HIS A 72 -2.32 -0.45 -15.09
CA HIS A 72 -0.88 -0.39 -15.31
C HIS A 72 -0.12 -0.35 -13.99
#